data_AF-A0A967PC00-F1
#
_entry.id   AF-A0A967PC00-F1
#
_cell.length_a   1.000
_cell.length_b   1.000
_cell.length_c   1.000
_cell.angle_alpha   90.00
_cell.angle_beta   90.00
_cell.angle_gamma   90.00
#
_symmetry.space_group_name_H-M   'P 1'
#
loop_
_entity.id
_entity.type
_entity.pdbx_description
1 polymer ?
#
loop_
_entity_poly.entity_id
_entity_poly.type
_entity_poly.pdbx_seq_one_letter_code
_entity_poly.pdbx_strand_id
1 'polypeptide(L)' 'LHRTRPVPGVEDERLFVGKQSYPRQIARLGQVGTLRDQRYVELYLTPLRFDPEAGGLRLAQPYEVTVHFDGAT' A
#
# COMPACT_ATOMS: atom_id res chain seq x y z
N LEU A 1 -11.47 10.23 30.00
CA LEU A 1 -10.19 10.94 29.72
C LEU A 1 -9.05 9.93 29.78
N HIS A 2 -8.80 9.17 28.70
CA HIS A 2 -7.65 8.27 28.64
C HIS A 2 -6.48 9.00 27.98
N ARG A 3 -5.47 9.35 28.79
CA ARG A 3 -4.19 9.86 28.31
C ARG A 3 -3.28 8.66 28.06
N THR A 4 -3.04 8.30 26.80
CA THR A 4 -1.91 7.44 26.42
C THR A 4 -0.62 8.25 26.59
N ARG A 5 0.18 7.91 27.59
CA ARG A 5 1.57 8.39 27.67
C ARG A 5 2.42 7.58 26.69
N PRO A 6 3.41 8.18 25.99
CA PRO A 6 4.38 7.40 25.25
C PRO A 6 5.24 6.61 26.24
N VAL A 7 5.45 5.33 25.96
CA VAL A 7 6.38 4.46 26.69
C VAL A 7 7.79 4.77 26.16
N PRO A 8 8.74 5.24 26.99
CA PRO A 8 10.12 5.39 26.58
C PRO A 8 10.74 3.99 26.40
N GLY A 9 11.32 3.72 25.23
CA GLY A 9 12.09 2.49 24.99
C GLY A 9 11.30 1.32 24.38
N VAL A 10 10.31 1.58 23.52
CA VAL A 10 9.68 0.48 22.75
C VAL A 10 10.64 0.02 21.65
N GLU A 11 11.59 -0.83 22.03
CA GLU A 11 12.31 -1.74 21.13
C GLU A 11 11.44 -3.01 20.95
N ASP A 12 10.24 -2.87 20.40
CA ASP A 12 9.51 -4.04 19.89
C ASP A 12 9.91 -4.22 18.44
N GLU A 13 10.74 -5.22 18.15
CA GLU A 13 11.26 -5.55 16.81
C GLU A 13 10.15 -5.86 15.79
N ARG A 14 8.90 -6.02 16.25
CA ARG A 14 7.72 -6.18 15.39
C ARG A 14 7.15 -4.85 14.90
N LEU A 15 7.58 -3.72 15.48
CA LEU A 15 7.15 -2.40 15.05
C LEU A 15 8.01 -1.93 13.88
N PHE A 16 7.36 -1.78 12.72
CA PHE A 16 7.97 -1.14 11.58
C PHE A 16 8.22 0.35 11.89
N VAL A 17 9.45 0.70 12.26
CA VAL A 17 9.90 2.10 12.39
C VAL A 17 10.28 2.62 11.01
N GLY A 18 9.32 2.64 10.09
CA GLY A 18 9.52 3.17 8.75
C GLY A 18 9.60 4.68 8.81
N LYS A 19 10.72 5.30 8.43
CA LYS A 19 10.80 6.77 8.24
C LYS A 19 10.04 7.26 7.00
N GLN A 20 9.39 6.35 6.27
CA GLN A 20 8.72 6.61 5.00
C GLN A 20 7.38 5.90 4.98
N SER A 21 6.42 6.47 4.26
CA SER A 21 5.13 5.83 4.08
C SER A 21 5.27 4.51 3.32
N TYR A 22 4.63 3.45 3.82
CA TYR A 22 4.71 2.12 3.24
C TYR A 22 3.34 1.49 3.04
N PRO A 23 3.05 0.87 1.87
CA PRO A 23 3.88 0.89 0.66
C PRO A 23 3.91 2.28 0.01
N ARG A 24 4.90 2.50 -0.87
CA ARG A 24 5.07 3.78 -1.57
C ARG A 24 3.97 4.04 -2.60
N GLN A 25 3.46 2.98 -3.22
CA GLN A 25 2.42 3.02 -4.26
C GLN A 25 1.13 2.38 -3.72
N ILE A 26 -0.01 3.00 -4.02
CA ILE A 26 -1.35 2.47 -3.67
C ILE A 26 -1.89 1.51 -4.74
N ALA A 27 -1.35 1.55 -5.94
CA ALA A 27 -1.70 0.70 -7.06
C ALA A 27 -0.43 0.37 -7.84
N ARG A 28 -0.23 -0.90 -8.18
CA ARG A 28 0.85 -1.34 -9.06
C ARG A 28 0.40 -2.51 -9.93
N LEU A 29 0.92 -2.57 -11.15
CA LEU A 29 0.77 -3.76 -11.99
C LEU A 29 1.73 -4.85 -11.53
N GLY A 30 1.29 -6.10 -11.64
CA GLY A 30 2.05 -7.30 -11.37
C GLY A 30 2.45 -8.02 -12.65
N GLN A 31 2.38 -9.34 -12.64
CA GLN A 31 2.70 -10.14 -13.81
C GLN A 31 1.66 -9.92 -14.92
N VAL A 32 2.15 -9.89 -16.16
CA VAL A 32 1.32 -10.09 -17.35
C VAL A 32 1.47 -11.55 -17.75
N GLY A 33 0.36 -12.24 -17.90
CA GLY A 33 0.37 -13.67 -18.16
C GLY A 33 -0.74 -14.13 -19.07
N THR A 34 -0.78 -15.44 -19.27
CA THR A 34 -1.81 -16.11 -20.03
C THR A 34 -2.35 -17.26 -19.19
N LEU A 35 -3.67 -17.32 -19.03
CA LEU A 35 -4.36 -18.41 -18.38
C LEU A 35 -5.35 -19.02 -19.39
N ARG A 36 -5.04 -20.22 -19.88
CA ARG A 36 -5.70 -20.84 -21.04
C ARG A 36 -5.57 -19.93 -22.27
N ASP A 37 -6.67 -19.53 -22.89
CA ASP A 37 -6.70 -18.64 -24.06
C ASP A 37 -6.95 -17.17 -23.68
N GLN A 38 -6.77 -16.80 -22.41
CA GLN A 38 -7.00 -15.43 -21.92
C GLN A 38 -5.71 -14.79 -21.42
N ARG A 39 -5.44 -13.55 -21.86
CA ARG A 39 -4.37 -12.72 -21.30
C ARG A 39 -4.87 -12.00 -20.06
N TYR A 40 -4.03 -11.93 -19.03
CA TYR A 40 -4.34 -11.22 -17.79
C TYR A 40 -3.16 -10.34 -17.38
N VAL A 41 -3.47 -9.33 -16.56
CA VAL A 41 -2.49 -8.56 -15.80
C VAL A 41 -2.93 -8.53 -14.34
N GLU A 42 -1.99 -8.74 -13.43
CA GLU A 42 -2.26 -8.60 -12.01
C GLU A 42 -2.31 -7.11 -11.62
N LEU A 43 -3.29 -6.75 -10.80
CA LEU A 43 -3.39 -5.42 -10.20
C LEU A 43 -3.33 -5.57 -8.68
N TYR A 44 -2.30 -4.97 -8.07
CA TYR A 44 -2.19 -4.91 -6.63
C TYR A 44 -2.64 -3.54 -6.14
N LEU A 45 -3.67 -3.55 -5.30
CA LEU A 45 -4.18 -2.36 -4.63
C LEU A 45 -3.81 -2.41 -3.15
N THR A 46 -3.30 -1.31 -2.62
CA THR A 46 -2.93 -1.18 -1.21
C THR A 46 -3.43 0.17 -0.69
N PRO A 47 -4.74 0.27 -0.39
CA PRO A 47 -5.34 1.53 0.05
C PRO A 47 -4.93 1.92 1.47
N LEU A 48 -4.43 0.96 2.25
CA LEU A 48 -3.93 1.16 3.60
C LEU A 48 -2.42 1.36 3.56
N ARG A 49 -1.95 2.49 4.07
CA ARG A 49 -0.52 2.81 4.15
C ARG A 49 -0.15 3.16 5.57
N PHE A 50 1.03 2.75 6.00
CA PHE A 50 1.66 3.34 7.16
C PHE A 50 2.14 4.76 6.80
N ASP A 51 1.87 5.73 7.66
CA ASP A 51 2.32 7.11 7.58
C ASP A 51 3.01 7.48 8.91
N PRO A 52 4.35 7.54 8.94
CA PRO A 52 5.08 7.83 10.17
C PRO A 52 4.91 9.26 10.66
N GLU A 53 4.65 10.23 9.78
CA GLU A 53 4.39 11.62 10.19
C GLU A 53 3.05 11.73 10.91
N ALA A 54 2.05 10.96 10.45
CA ALA A 54 0.75 10.86 11.11
C ALA A 54 0.75 9.90 12.32
N GLY A 55 1.84 9.13 12.52
CA GLY A 55 1.98 8.17 13.62
C GLY A 55 1.05 6.95 13.51
N GLY A 56 0.63 6.56 12.30
CA GLY A 56 -0.38 5.51 12.17
C GLY A 56 -0.70 5.07 10.75
N LEU A 57 -1.82 4.36 10.60
CA LEU A 57 -2.33 3.89 9.32
C LEU A 57 -3.22 4.94 8.68
N ARG A 58 -2.99 5.19 7.39
CA ARG A 58 -3.77 6.09 6.54
C ARG A 58 -4.48 5.29 5.47
N LEU A 59 -5.77 5.57 5.30
CA LEU A 59 -6.61 4.98 4.26
C LEU A 59 -6.78 5.99 3.12
N ALA A 60 -6.51 5.58 1.89
CA ALA A 60 -6.83 6.39 0.71
C ALA A 60 -8.35 6.36 0.49
N GLN A 61 -9.04 7.50 0.65
CA GLN A 61 -10.48 7.62 0.41
C GLN A 61 -10.89 8.94 -0.24
N PRO A 62 -11.79 8.91 -1.24
CA PRO A 62 -12.01 7.83 -2.21
C PRO A 62 -10.88 7.78 -3.26
N TYR A 63 -10.66 6.63 -3.91
CA TYR A 63 -9.69 6.53 -5.02
C TYR A 63 -10.26 5.75 -6.19
N GLU A 64 -9.89 6.17 -7.39
CA GLU A 64 -10.26 5.57 -8.67
C GLU A 64 -9.00 4.97 -9.31
N VAL A 65 -9.16 3.84 -10.00
CA VAL A 65 -8.06 3.18 -10.72
C VAL A 65 -8.49 2.94 -12.15
N THR A 66 -7.71 3.47 -13.09
CA THR A 66 -7.89 3.24 -14.53
C THR A 66 -6.75 2.36 -15.04
N VAL A 67 -7.10 1.31 -15.80
CA VAL A 67 -6.12 0.44 -16.46
C VAL A 67 -6.18 0.75 -17.95
N HIS A 68 -5.03 1.12 -18.53
CA HIS A 68 -4.89 1.38 -19.97
C HIS A 68 -4.11 0.24 -20.63
N PHE A 69 -4.59 -0.23 -21.78
CA PHE A 69 -3.91 -1.23 -22.60
C PHE A 69 -3.49 -0.54 -23.89
N ASP A 70 -2.19 -0.25 -24.02
CA ASP A 70 -1.68 0.54 -25.14
C ASP A 70 -1.75 -0.19 -26.50
N GLY A 71 -1.90 -1.52 -26.50
CA GLY A 71 -1.85 -2.34 -27.71
C GLY A 71 -0.48 -2.28 -28.41
N ALA A 72 -0.16 -3.28 -29.22
CA ALA A 72 0.86 -3.13 -30.26
C ALA A 72 0.10 -3.01 -31.58
N THR A 73 0.35 -1.93 -32.32
CA THR A 73 -0.15 -1.75 -33.69
C THR A 73 0.55 -2.69 -34.65
#